data_AF-A0AAV4P9Y1-F1
#
_entry.id   AF-A0AAV4P9Y1-F1
#
_cell.length_a   1.000
_cell.length_b   1.000
_cell.length_c   1.000
_cell.angle_alpha   90.00
_cell.angle_beta   90.00
_cell.angle_gamma   90.00
#
_symmetry.space_group_name_H-M   'P 1'
#
loop_
_entity.id
_entity.type
_entity.pdbx_description
1 polymer ?
#
loop_
_entity_poly.entity_id
_entity_poly.type
_entity_poly.pdbx_seq_one_letter_code
_entity_poly.pdbx_strand_id
1 'polypeptide(L)'
;MSVLFDGLFIGMSVLFDDLTEEHSYPRIYCGDMRRFTRKKPPTYSEIVKSELRRYDRRGATPQKILYSHQKNVHKLLLSSIQICLRNKIPTDSSLTAQQVQDQQCLRQLFYKNQAYKFMKTIKCSPAQWENEKKSRVCLNLTIWYTNTLFDIACCHFMYQ
;
A
#
# COMPACT_ATOMS: atom_id res chain seq x y z
N MET A 1 -2.96 5.99 -19.92
CA MET A 1 -3.21 7.34 -20.43
C MET A 1 -2.41 8.29 -19.54
N SER A 2 -1.20 8.61 -19.99
CA SER A 2 -0.31 9.59 -19.36
C SER A 2 -0.89 10.98 -19.62
N VAL A 3 -1.41 11.63 -18.58
CA VAL A 3 -1.75 13.06 -18.64
C VAL A 3 -0.45 13.85 -18.51
N LEU A 4 0.14 14.18 -19.66
CA LEU A 4 1.03 15.32 -19.80
C LEU A 4 0.18 16.57 -19.63
N PHE A 5 0.11 17.11 -18.42
CA PHE A 5 -0.37 18.46 -18.18
C PHE A 5 0.85 19.37 -17.99
N ASP A 6 1.23 20.03 -19.09
CA ASP A 6 1.81 21.38 -19.14
C ASP A 6 2.84 21.77 -18.09
N GLY A 7 3.97 21.06 -18.00
CA GLY A 7 5.23 21.58 -17.43
C GLY A 7 5.19 22.10 -15.99
N LEU A 8 4.07 21.97 -15.29
CA LEU A 8 3.86 22.41 -13.93
C LEU A 8 3.89 21.15 -13.07
N PHE A 9 4.88 21.05 -12.20
CA PHE A 9 5.00 19.95 -11.24
C PHE A 9 3.91 20.12 -10.17
N ILE A 10 2.66 19.87 -10.54
CA ILE A 10 1.56 19.68 -9.60
C ILE A 10 1.94 18.42 -8.85
N GLY A 11 2.27 18.55 -7.56
CA GLY A 11 2.62 17.43 -6.70
C GLY A 11 1.46 16.44 -6.64
N MET A 12 1.43 15.50 -7.56
CA MET A 12 0.53 14.36 -7.51
C MET A 12 0.83 13.59 -6.23
N SER A 13 -0.21 13.12 -5.55
CA SER A 13 0.02 12.33 -4.34
C SER A 13 0.86 11.09 -4.72
N VAL A 14 1.73 10.65 -3.80
CA VAL A 14 2.62 9.48 -3.94
C VAL A 14 1.88 8.19 -4.38
N LEU A 15 0.55 8.20 -4.29
CA LEU A 15 -0.32 7.09 -4.67
C LEU A 15 -0.62 7.01 -6.16
N PHE A 16 -0.78 8.17 -6.79
CA PHE A 16 -1.26 8.29 -8.17
C PHE A 16 -0.12 8.53 -9.15
N ASP A 17 1.04 8.93 -8.66
CA ASP A 17 2.22 9.08 -9.48
C ASP A 17 2.96 7.75 -9.62
N ASP A 18 3.01 7.29 -10.87
CA ASP A 18 3.66 6.04 -11.25
C ASP A 18 5.19 6.13 -11.24
N LEU A 19 5.75 7.34 -11.35
CA LEU A 19 7.18 7.60 -11.53
C LEU A 19 7.88 8.11 -10.26
N THR A 20 7.13 8.41 -9.20
CA THR A 20 7.69 8.99 -7.96
C THR A 20 8.84 8.16 -7.42
N GLU A 21 8.74 6.84 -7.52
CA GLU A 21 9.69 5.91 -6.91
C GLU A 21 10.99 5.84 -7.71
N GLU A 22 10.89 5.81 -9.04
CA GLU A 22 11.99 5.81 -9.98
C GLU A 22 12.79 7.13 -9.88
N HIS A 23 12.10 8.26 -9.68
CA HIS A 23 12.72 9.57 -9.47
C HIS A 23 13.29 9.76 -8.06
N SER A 24 12.65 9.20 -7.03
CA SER A 24 13.11 9.35 -5.63
C SER A 24 14.37 8.53 -5.33
N TYR A 25 14.63 7.47 -6.10
CA TYR A 25 15.76 6.57 -5.87
C TYR A 25 16.65 6.43 -7.12
N PRO A 26 17.38 7.51 -7.51
CA PRO A 26 18.24 7.49 -8.69
C PRO A 26 19.39 6.48 -8.56
N ARG A 27 19.84 6.17 -7.35
CA ARG A 27 20.87 5.14 -7.10
C ARG A 27 20.44 3.72 -7.49
N ILE A 28 19.12 3.48 -7.57
CA ILE A 28 18.54 2.17 -7.88
C ILE A 28 18.06 2.13 -9.33
N TYR A 29 17.33 3.15 -9.76
CA TYR A 29 16.66 3.16 -11.07
C TYR A 29 17.34 4.06 -12.11
N CYS A 30 18.34 4.86 -11.73
CA CYS A 30 19.01 5.81 -12.61
C CYS A 30 18.07 6.79 -13.35
N GLY A 31 16.85 7.00 -12.82
CA GLY A 31 15.81 7.79 -13.49
C GLY A 31 15.10 7.07 -14.64
N ASP A 32 15.44 5.80 -14.90
CA ASP A 32 14.81 4.99 -15.93
C ASP A 32 13.55 4.29 -15.42
N MET A 33 12.50 4.33 -16.25
CA MET A 33 11.28 3.59 -15.98
C MET A 33 11.52 2.08 -16.01
N ARG A 34 10.91 1.38 -15.06
CA ARG A 34 10.97 -0.09 -14.98
C ARG A 34 10.31 -0.71 -16.22
N ARG A 35 11.05 -1.57 -16.93
CA ARG A 35 10.53 -2.33 -18.08
C ARG A 35 10.29 -3.78 -17.68
N PHE A 36 9.10 -4.30 -18.01
CA PHE A 36 8.74 -5.68 -17.74
C PHE A 36 8.51 -6.43 -19.06
N THR A 37 9.23 -7.53 -19.26
CA THR A 37 9.11 -8.38 -20.46
C THR A 37 7.84 -9.26 -20.44
N ARG A 38 7.13 -9.34 -19.31
CA ARG A 38 5.96 -10.22 -19.13
C ARG A 38 4.70 -9.60 -19.73
N LYS A 39 3.86 -10.43 -20.37
CA LYS A 39 2.55 -10.04 -20.94
C LYS A 39 1.61 -9.34 -19.94
N LYS A 40 1.67 -9.73 -18.65
CA LYS A 40 1.00 -9.04 -17.54
C LYS A 40 2.07 -8.40 -16.65
N PRO A 41 2.01 -7.08 -16.41
CA PRO A 41 2.97 -6.43 -15.52
C PRO A 41 2.84 -7.02 -14.10
N PRO A 42 3.96 -7.22 -13.39
CA PRO A 42 3.95 -7.74 -12.02
C PRO A 42 3.26 -6.77 -11.08
N THR A 43 2.66 -7.31 -10.02
CA THR A 43 2.05 -6.49 -8.97
C THR A 43 3.14 -5.75 -8.19
N TYR A 44 2.82 -4.58 -7.64
CA TYR A 44 3.79 -3.81 -6.85
C TYR A 44 4.43 -4.62 -5.71
N SER A 45 3.66 -5.45 -5.02
CA SER A 45 4.18 -6.33 -3.97
C SER A 45 5.12 -7.42 -4.51
N GLU A 46 4.93 -7.89 -5.75
CA GLU A 46 5.84 -8.83 -6.41
C GLU A 46 7.16 -8.15 -6.78
N ILE A 47 7.10 -6.91 -7.27
CA ILE A 47 8.27 -6.08 -7.55
C ILE A 47 9.10 -5.90 -6.27
N VAL A 48 8.48 -5.43 -5.19
CA VAL A 48 9.17 -5.21 -3.89
C VAL A 48 9.78 -6.52 -3.36
N LYS A 49 9.03 -7.63 -3.42
CA LYS A 49 9.55 -8.95 -3.04
C LYS A 49 10.75 -9.36 -3.89
N SER A 50 10.74 -9.06 -5.18
CA SER A 50 11.87 -9.35 -6.07
C SER A 50 13.09 -8.49 -5.73
N GLU A 51 12.90 -7.19 -5.46
CA GLU A 51 13.97 -6.27 -5.07
C GLU A 51 14.63 -6.68 -3.75
N LEU A 52 13.83 -7.12 -2.77
CA LEU A 52 14.34 -7.59 -1.47
C LEU A 52 15.16 -8.89 -1.55
N ARG A 53 14.85 -9.76 -2.52
CA ARG A 53 15.52 -11.05 -2.71
C ARG A 53 16.70 -11.01 -3.67
N ARG A 54 16.93 -9.88 -4.35
CA ARG A 54 18.09 -9.74 -5.25
C ARG A 54 19.38 -9.78 -4.43
N TYR A 55 20.43 -10.32 -5.05
CA TYR A 55 21.79 -10.24 -4.53
C TYR A 55 22.23 -8.78 -4.36
N ASP A 56 21.87 -7.92 -5.32
CA ASP A 56 22.08 -6.48 -5.21
C ASP A 56 21.23 -5.87 -4.08
N ARG A 57 21.91 -5.33 -3.06
CA ARG A 57 21.31 -4.76 -1.85
C ARG A 57 20.92 -3.29 -1.97
N ARG A 58 21.16 -2.62 -3.10
CA ARG A 58 20.76 -1.22 -3.31
C ARG A 58 19.26 -0.99 -3.11
N GLY A 59 18.45 -1.99 -3.46
CA GLY A 59 16.99 -2.02 -3.26
C GLY A 59 16.53 -2.35 -1.84
N ALA A 60 17.43 -2.82 -0.97
CA ALA A 60 17.13 -3.27 0.39
C ALA A 60 17.59 -2.27 1.46
N THR A 61 17.67 -0.98 1.11
CA THR A 61 17.98 0.09 2.07
C THR A 61 16.77 0.37 2.98
N PRO A 62 16.96 0.68 4.27
CA PRO A 62 15.84 0.89 5.20
C PRO A 62 14.82 1.93 4.72
N GLN A 63 15.30 3.03 4.13
CA GLN A 63 14.45 4.09 3.56
C GLN A 63 13.56 3.56 2.43
N LYS A 64 14.14 2.78 1.51
CA LYS A 64 13.42 2.17 0.40
C LYS A 64 12.39 1.16 0.88
N ILE A 65 12.74 0.35 1.88
CA ILE A 65 11.85 -0.66 2.46
C ILE A 65 10.62 -0.01 3.08
N LEU A 66 10.82 1.04 3.89
CA LEU A 66 9.73 1.79 4.52
C LEU A 66 8.82 2.45 3.47
N TYR A 67 9.41 3.10 2.46
CA TYR A 67 8.65 3.67 1.36
C TYR A 67 7.81 2.61 0.62
N SER A 68 8.44 1.48 0.26
CA SER A 68 7.76 0.37 -0.42
C SER A 68 6.63 -0.21 0.43
N HIS A 69 6.83 -0.31 1.75
CA HIS A 69 5.81 -0.77 2.67
C HIS A 69 4.60 0.17 2.70
N GLN A 70 4.83 1.47 2.91
CA GLN A 70 3.77 2.47 2.93
C GLN A 70 2.99 2.52 1.60
N LYS A 71 3.70 2.50 0.46
CA LYS A 71 3.08 2.48 -0.86
C LYS A 71 2.22 1.21 -1.07
N ASN A 72 2.65 0.06 -0.58
CA ASN A 72 1.83 -1.16 -0.60
C ASN A 72 0.55 -1.03 0.25
N VAL A 73 0.66 -0.52 1.49
CA VAL A 73 -0.51 -0.30 2.37
C VAL A 73 -1.50 0.65 1.72
N HIS A 74 -1.03 1.74 1.12
CA HIS A 74 -1.91 2.69 0.44
C HIS A 74 -2.58 2.11 -0.82
N LYS A 75 -1.87 1.28 -1.60
CA LYS A 75 -2.49 0.57 -2.76
C LYS A 75 -3.60 -0.38 -2.32
N LEU A 76 -3.42 -1.09 -1.21
CA LEU A 76 -4.47 -1.92 -0.62
C LEU A 76 -5.65 -1.09 -0.16
N LEU A 77 -5.40 0.07 0.45
CA LEU A 77 -6.42 1.03 0.88
C LEU A 77 -7.24 1.55 -0.29
N LEU A 78 -6.60 2.00 -1.37
CA LEU A 78 -7.30 2.45 -2.56
C LEU A 78 -8.17 1.35 -3.18
N SER A 79 -7.64 0.13 -3.32
CA SER A 79 -8.40 -1.03 -3.83
C SER A 79 -9.64 -1.31 -2.99
N SER A 80 -9.52 -1.23 -1.66
CA SER A 80 -10.66 -1.43 -0.76
C SER A 80 -11.72 -0.34 -0.88
N ILE A 81 -11.31 0.93 -1.00
CA ILE A 81 -12.22 2.06 -1.19
C ILE A 81 -12.97 1.90 -2.51
N GLN A 82 -12.26 1.54 -3.59
CA GLN A 82 -12.87 1.29 -4.90
C GLN A 82 -13.93 0.18 -4.84
N ILE A 83 -13.66 -0.92 -4.13
CA ILE A 83 -14.63 -2.01 -3.94
C ILE A 83 -15.85 -1.52 -3.13
N CYS A 84 -15.63 -0.75 -2.07
CA CYS A 84 -16.72 -0.20 -1.25
C CYS A 84 -17.62 0.74 -2.08
N LEU A 85 -17.02 1.62 -2.87
CA LEU A 85 -17.73 2.54 -3.75
C LEU A 85 -18.50 1.78 -4.83
N ARG A 86 -17.88 0.80 -5.51
CA ARG A 86 -18.56 -0.02 -6.53
C ARG A 86 -19.76 -0.79 -5.98
N ASN A 87 -19.67 -1.29 -4.75
CA ASN A 87 -20.77 -2.02 -4.12
C ASN A 87 -21.94 -1.12 -3.68
N LYS A 88 -21.76 0.20 -3.68
CA LYS A 88 -22.70 1.17 -3.11
C LYS A 88 -23.30 2.11 -4.15
N ILE A 89 -22.58 2.39 -5.24
CA ILE A 89 -23.07 3.17 -6.37
C ILE A 89 -23.73 2.19 -7.35
N PRO A 90 -25.07 2.23 -7.50
CA PRO A 90 -25.75 1.48 -8.55
C PRO A 90 -25.16 1.84 -9.91
N THR A 91 -24.99 0.84 -10.78
CA THR A 91 -24.44 1.00 -12.14
C THR A 91 -25.16 2.08 -12.96
N ASP A 92 -26.42 2.35 -12.65
CA ASP A 92 -27.30 3.25 -13.41
C ASP A 92 -27.48 4.65 -12.79
N SER A 93 -26.93 4.92 -11.60
CA SER A 93 -27.05 6.25 -10.96
C SER A 93 -25.67 6.89 -10.76
N SER A 94 -25.35 7.90 -11.55
CA SER A 94 -24.15 8.72 -11.33
C SER A 94 -24.32 9.55 -10.05
N LEU A 95 -23.44 9.33 -9.07
CA LEU A 95 -23.32 10.24 -7.93
C LEU A 95 -22.84 11.61 -8.43
N THR A 96 -23.66 12.63 -8.22
CA THR A 96 -23.30 14.00 -8.56
C THR A 96 -22.30 14.52 -7.51
N ALA A 97 -21.31 15.32 -7.90
CA ALA A 97 -20.32 15.89 -6.97
C ALA A 97 -20.96 16.61 -5.77
N GLN A 98 -22.14 17.22 -5.97
CA GLN A 98 -22.93 17.86 -4.92
C GLN A 98 -23.51 16.86 -3.89
N GLN A 99 -23.87 15.66 -4.33
CA GLN A 99 -24.36 14.59 -3.43
C GLN A 99 -23.24 13.99 -2.59
N VAL A 100 -22.00 13.96 -3.11
CA VAL A 100 -20.82 13.50 -2.36
C VAL A 100 -20.42 14.48 -1.26
N GLN A 101 -20.71 15.77 -1.44
CA GLN A 101 -20.45 16.79 -0.41
C GLN A 101 -21.43 16.70 0.77
N ASP A 102 -22.60 16.09 0.58
CA ASP A 102 -23.57 15.90 1.66
C ASP A 102 -23.10 14.82 2.65
N GLN A 103 -22.96 15.23 3.92
CA GLN A 103 -22.55 14.34 5.01
C GLN A 103 -23.54 13.19 5.24
N GLN A 104 -24.83 13.37 4.93
CA GLN A 104 -25.82 12.30 5.12
C GLN A 104 -25.68 11.20 4.07
N CYS A 105 -25.45 11.58 2.81
CA CYS A 105 -25.13 10.64 1.73
C CYS A 105 -23.86 9.84 2.04
N LEU A 106 -22.80 10.53 2.50
CA LEU A 106 -21.56 9.89 2.94
C LEU A 106 -21.80 8.87 4.07
N ARG A 107 -22.58 9.21 5.11
CA ARG A 107 -22.87 8.29 6.22
C ARG A 107 -23.61 7.02 5.76
N GLN A 108 -24.52 7.13 4.78
CA GLN A 108 -25.22 5.97 4.20
C GLN A 108 -24.30 5.08 3.35
N LEU A 109 -23.30 5.67 2.69
CA LEU A 109 -22.22 4.94 2.02
C LEU A 109 -21.37 4.16 3.04
N PHE A 110 -21.03 4.78 4.18
CA PHE A 110 -20.21 4.18 5.24
C PHE A 110 -20.92 3.19 6.18
N TYR A 111 -22.26 3.13 6.17
CA TYR A 111 -23.05 2.31 7.11
C TYR A 111 -22.68 0.81 7.15
N LYS A 112 -22.10 0.25 6.08
CA LYS A 112 -21.54 -1.10 6.13
C LYS A 112 -20.10 -1.02 6.67
N ASN A 113 -19.80 -1.77 7.74
CA ASN A 113 -18.47 -1.97 8.35
C ASN A 113 -17.39 -2.59 7.42
N GLN A 114 -17.46 -2.35 6.11
CA GLN A 114 -16.46 -2.79 5.13
C GLN A 114 -15.11 -2.11 5.39
N ALA A 115 -15.13 -0.83 5.81
CA ALA A 115 -13.92 -0.14 6.26
C ALA A 115 -13.26 -0.84 7.46
N TYR A 116 -14.04 -1.29 8.46
CA TYR A 116 -13.51 -2.05 9.59
C TYR A 116 -12.93 -3.41 9.16
N LYS A 117 -13.62 -4.15 8.28
CA LYS A 117 -13.13 -5.40 7.71
C LYS A 117 -11.84 -5.20 6.91
N PHE A 118 -11.74 -4.09 6.18
CA PHE A 118 -10.54 -3.71 5.46
C PHE A 118 -9.39 -3.37 6.43
N MET A 119 -9.61 -2.47 7.39
CA MET A 119 -8.59 -2.07 8.34
C MET A 119 -8.04 -3.27 9.12
N LYS A 120 -8.87 -4.28 9.43
CA LYS A 120 -8.43 -5.55 10.05
C LYS A 120 -7.33 -6.27 9.25
N THR A 121 -7.26 -6.08 7.93
CA THR A 121 -6.22 -6.69 7.06
C THR A 121 -4.88 -5.97 7.13
N ILE A 122 -4.88 -4.68 7.48
CA ILE A 122 -3.65 -3.89 7.65
C ILE A 122 -3.02 -4.25 8.99
N LYS A 123 -1.72 -4.54 8.97
CA LYS A 123 -0.93 -4.77 10.18
C LYS A 123 -0.73 -3.48 10.97
N CYS A 124 -0.82 -3.56 12.29
CA CYS A 124 -0.82 -2.47 13.26
C CYS A 124 -1.99 -1.47 13.14
N SER A 125 -3.10 -1.83 12.47
CA SER A 125 -4.27 -0.96 12.46
C SER A 125 -5.04 -1.05 13.79
N PRO A 126 -5.73 0.03 14.22
CA PRO A 126 -6.58 -0.02 15.41
C PRO A 126 -7.63 -1.13 15.35
N ALA A 127 -8.20 -1.38 14.16
CA ALA A 127 -9.17 -2.45 13.94
C ALA A 127 -8.53 -3.85 14.07
N GLN A 128 -7.28 -4.05 13.64
CA GLN A 128 -6.59 -5.31 13.87
C GLN A 128 -6.35 -5.53 15.36
N TRP A 129 -5.83 -4.52 16.08
CA TRP A 129 -5.57 -4.63 17.52
C TRP A 129 -6.85 -4.89 18.31
N GLU A 130 -7.97 -4.26 17.95
CA GLU A 130 -9.25 -4.52 18.59
C GLU A 130 -9.73 -5.97 18.36
N ASN A 131 -9.47 -6.53 17.18
CA ASN A 131 -9.77 -7.94 16.90
C ASN A 131 -8.78 -8.89 17.59
N GLU A 132 -7.52 -8.51 17.74
CA GLU A 132 -6.50 -9.30 18.45
C GLU A 132 -6.78 -9.32 19.94
N LYS A 133 -7.25 -8.22 20.54
CA LYS A 133 -7.73 -8.18 21.94
C LYS A 133 -8.88 -9.17 22.18
N LYS A 134 -9.73 -9.39 21.19
CA LYS A 134 -10.85 -10.35 21.24
C LYS A 134 -10.40 -11.80 21.01
N SER A 135 -9.18 -12.01 20.50
CA SER A 135 -8.57 -13.32 20.26
C SER A 135 -7.67 -13.73 21.43
N ARG A 136 -7.78 -14.97 21.92
CA ARG A 136 -6.90 -15.51 22.99
C ARG A 136 -5.41 -15.60 22.57
N VAL A 137 -5.08 -15.27 21.33
CA VAL A 137 -3.71 -15.24 20.76
C VAL A 137 -2.94 -13.96 21.12
N CYS A 138 -3.58 -12.95 21.73
CA CYS A 138 -2.93 -11.68 22.07
C CYS A 138 -1.70 -11.80 22.98
N LEU A 139 -1.58 -12.87 23.77
CA LEU A 139 -0.41 -13.11 24.63
C LEU A 139 0.85 -13.55 23.83
N ASN A 140 0.68 -14.14 22.64
CA ASN A 140 1.78 -14.67 21.85
C ASN A 140 2.35 -13.65 20.82
N LEU A 141 1.64 -12.55 20.54
CA LEU A 141 2.04 -11.57 19.51
C LEU A 141 3.12 -10.58 19.98
N THR A 142 3.29 -10.38 21.29
CA THR A 142 4.46 -9.66 21.83
C THR A 142 5.77 -10.38 21.45
N ILE A 143 5.72 -11.71 21.34
CA ILE A 143 6.86 -12.56 20.94
C ILE A 143 7.12 -12.46 19.41
N TRP A 144 6.10 -12.19 18.60
CA TRP A 144 6.27 -12.02 17.15
C TRP A 144 6.80 -10.63 16.76
N TYR A 145 6.48 -9.57 17.52
CA TYR A 145 7.02 -8.23 17.26
C TYR A 145 8.55 -8.17 17.49
N THR A 146 9.08 -8.95 18.45
CA THR A 146 10.54 -9.11 18.63
C THR A 146 11.20 -9.97 17.55
N ASN A 147 10.45 -10.86 16.88
CA ASN A 147 11.02 -11.75 15.86
C ASN A 147 11.20 -11.10 14.48
N THR A 148 10.47 -10.04 14.14
CA THR A 148 10.71 -9.32 12.87
C THR A 148 11.98 -8.46 12.89
N LEU A 149 12.43 -8.01 14.06
CA LEU A 149 13.78 -7.46 14.26
C LEU A 149 14.84 -8.57 14.29
N PHE A 150 14.49 -9.77 14.76
CA PHE A 150 15.36 -10.94 14.75
C PHE A 150 15.59 -11.49 13.33
N ASP A 151 14.62 -11.41 12.40
CA ASP A 151 14.83 -11.81 11.00
C ASP A 151 15.75 -10.86 10.22
N ILE A 152 15.77 -9.57 10.58
CA ILE A 152 16.73 -8.59 10.03
C ILE A 152 18.12 -8.84 10.65
N ALA A 153 18.21 -9.23 11.93
CA ALA A 153 19.45 -9.60 12.59
C ALA A 153 20.01 -10.97 12.12
N CYS A 154 19.16 -11.95 11.83
CA CYS A 154 19.55 -13.26 11.28
C CYS A 154 20.14 -13.13 9.87
N CYS A 155 19.71 -12.14 9.07
CA CYS A 155 20.37 -11.84 7.80
C CYS A 155 21.79 -11.26 7.97
N HIS A 156 22.10 -10.67 9.14
CA HIS A 156 23.46 -10.21 9.45
C HIS A 156 24.36 -11.33 10.02
N PHE A 157 23.77 -12.32 10.69
CA PHE A 157 24.50 -13.45 11.29
C PHE A 157 24.71 -14.66 10.35
N MET A 158 23.96 -14.77 9.26
CA MET A 158 24.15 -15.80 8.23
C MET A 158 25.21 -15.45 7.17
N TYR A 159 25.92 -14.33 7.32
CA TYR A 159 26.95 -13.85 6.38
C TYR A 159 28.21 -13.35 7.13
N GLN A 160 28.63 -14.09 8.15
CA GLN A 160 30.02 -14.13 8.64
C GLN A 160 30.57 -15.54 8.43
#